data_AF-A0A238KID4-F1
#
_entry.id   AF-A0A238KID4-F1
#
_cell.length_a   1.000
_cell.length_b   1.000
_cell.length_c   1.000
_cell.angle_alpha   90.00
_cell.angle_beta   90.00
_cell.angle_gamma   90.00
#
_symmetry.space_group_name_H-M   'P 1'
#
loop_
_entity.id
_entity.type
_entity.pdbx_description
1 polymer ?
#
loop_
_entity_poly.entity_id
_entity_poly.type
_entity_poly.pdbx_seq_one_letter_code
_entity_poly.pdbx_strand_id
1 'polypeptide(L)' 'MSEPKFANYPSLKGNTVFITGGASGIGADTVRSFAAQGANVGFVDLDESAF' A
#
# COMPACT_ATOMS: atom_id res chain seq x y z
N MET A 1 14.70 5.41 -18.11
CA MET A 1 15.18 4.85 -16.83
C MET A 1 14.27 3.68 -16.51
N SER A 2 14.79 2.46 -16.35
CA SER A 2 13.99 1.31 -15.93
C SER A 2 13.52 1.53 -14.50
N GLU A 3 12.23 1.36 -14.22
CA GLU A 3 11.73 1.45 -12.85
C GLU A 3 12.41 0.42 -11.94
N PRO A 4 12.69 0.76 -10.67
CA PRO A 4 13.29 -0.17 -9.72
C PRO A 4 12.36 -1.38 -9.52
N LYS A 5 12.89 -2.57 -9.76
CA LYS A 5 12.15 -3.83 -9.57
C LYS A 5 12.14 -4.19 -8.08
N PHE A 6 11.03 -3.93 -7.39
CA PHE A 6 10.84 -4.36 -6.00
C PHE A 6 10.64 -5.88 -5.90
N ALA A 7 10.89 -6.44 -4.72
CA ALA A 7 10.63 -7.85 -4.43
C ALA A 7 9.12 -8.14 -4.49
N ASN A 8 8.77 -9.34 -4.98
CA ASN A 8 7.41 -9.86 -4.88
C ASN A 8 7.35 -10.85 -3.72
N TYR A 9 6.36 -10.69 -2.85
CA TYR A 9 6.12 -11.54 -1.68
C TYR A 9 4.78 -12.27 -1.84
N PRO A 10 4.77 -13.49 -2.43
CA PRO A 10 3.54 -14.24 -2.69
C PRO A 10 2.71 -14.52 -1.42
N SER A 11 3.37 -14.57 -0.25
CA SER A 11 2.73 -14.77 1.05
C SER A 11 1.81 -13.63 1.48
N LEU A 12 1.91 -12.44 0.87
CA LEU A 12 1.05 -11.30 1.17
C LEU A 12 -0.27 -11.32 0.38
N LYS A 13 -0.35 -12.12 -0.68
CA LYS A 13 -1.53 -12.17 -1.54
C LYS A 13 -2.76 -12.64 -0.75
N GLY A 14 -3.82 -11.84 -0.78
CA GLY A 14 -5.09 -12.11 -0.10
C GLY A 14 -5.08 -11.84 1.42
N ASN A 15 -3.93 -11.46 2.01
CA ASN A 15 -3.90 -11.06 3.41
C ASN A 15 -4.52 -9.68 3.60
N THR A 16 -5.23 -9.50 4.71
CA THR A 16 -5.78 -8.19 5.08
C THR A 16 -4.74 -7.36 5.82
N VAL A 17 -4.51 -6.14 5.35
CA VAL A 17 -3.54 -5.19 5.94
C VAL A 17 -4.25 -3.89 6.25
N PHE A 18 -4.09 -3.38 7.47
CA PHE A 18 -4.64 -2.10 7.91
C PHE A 18 -3.52 -1.08 8.13
N ILE A 19 -3.60 0.06 7.44
CA ILE A 19 -2.55 1.10 7.44
C ILE A 19 -3.14 2.43 7.96
N THR A 20 -2.46 3.07 8.89
CA THR A 20 -2.79 4.45 9.30
C THR A 20 -1.92 5.45 8.55
N GLY A 21 -2.39 6.68 8.38
CA GLY A 21 -1.64 7.72 7.67
C GLY A 21 -1.48 7.43 6.17
N GLY A 22 -2.43 6.69 5.57
CA GLY A 22 -2.29 6.15 4.21
C GLY A 22 -2.54 7.14 3.08
N ALA A 23 -2.89 8.40 3.37
CA ALA A 23 -3.26 9.39 2.36
C ALA A 23 -2.07 9.92 1.55
N SER A 24 -0.88 10.02 2.15
CA SER A 24 0.25 10.71 1.53
C SER A 24 1.61 10.15 1.94
N GLY A 25 2.67 10.62 1.27
CA GLY A 25 4.06 10.29 1.56
C GLY A 25 4.30 8.79 1.70
N ILE A 26 4.97 8.41 2.79
CA ILE A 26 5.35 7.02 3.07
C ILE A 26 4.11 6.12 3.22
N GLY A 27 3.03 6.63 3.83
CA GLY A 27 1.83 5.83 4.05
C GLY A 27 1.14 5.47 2.74
N ALA A 28 0.99 6.44 1.82
CA ALA A 28 0.44 6.19 0.48
C ALA A 28 1.30 5.19 -0.32
N ASP A 29 2.62 5.33 -0.27
CA ASP A 29 3.52 4.38 -0.95
C ASP A 29 3.47 2.98 -0.31
N THR A 30 3.24 2.90 1.00
CA THR A 30 3.03 1.63 1.71
C THR A 30 1.73 0.97 1.26
N VAL A 31 0.63 1.73 1.20
CA VAL A 31 -0.68 1.25 0.68
C VAL A 31 -0.53 0.70 -0.73
N ARG A 32 0.07 1.49 -1.64
CA ARG A 32 0.30 1.10 -3.04
C ARG A 32 1.16 -0.15 -3.14
N SER A 33 2.22 -0.23 -2.33
CA SER A 33 3.13 -1.38 -2.32
C SER A 33 2.41 -2.65 -1.88
N PHE A 34 1.66 -2.64 -0.78
CA PHE A 34 0.92 -3.83 -0.34
C PHE A 34 -0.20 -4.23 -1.32
N ALA A 35 -0.89 -3.25 -1.91
CA ALA A 35 -1.88 -3.49 -2.95
C ALA A 35 -1.25 -4.14 -4.19
N ALA A 36 -0.06 -3.69 -4.62
CA ALA A 36 0.69 -4.28 -5.73
C ALA A 36 1.15 -5.72 -5.46
N GLN A 37 1.32 -6.11 -4.18
CA GLN A 37 1.56 -7.51 -3.78
C GLN A 37 0.29 -8.37 -3.79
N GLY A 38 -0.89 -7.77 -3.99
CA GLY A 38 -2.19 -8.45 -3.99
C GLY A 38 -2.80 -8.65 -2.61
N ALA A 39 -2.39 -7.86 -1.62
CA ALA A 39 -3.04 -7.83 -0.31
C ALA A 39 -4.39 -7.07 -0.37
N ASN A 40 -5.31 -7.40 0.55
CA ASN A 40 -6.53 -6.63 0.78
C ASN A 40 -6.20 -5.47 1.72
N VAL A 41 -6.01 -4.27 1.17
CA VAL A 41 -5.54 -3.12 1.95
C VAL A 41 -6.70 -2.20 2.32
N GLY A 42 -6.83 -1.90 3.61
CA GLY A 42 -7.63 -0.80 4.11
C GLY A 42 -6.73 0.23 4.79
N PHE A 43 -6.98 1.52 4.58
CA PHE A 43 -6.24 2.57 5.28
C PHE A 43 -7.14 3.66 5.82
N VAL A 44 -6.62 4.42 6.77
CA VAL A 44 -7.28 5.59 7.35
C VAL A 44 -6.31 6.76 7.44
N ASP A 45 -6.83 7.96 7.23
CA ASP A 45 -6.12 9.22 7.40
C ASP A 45 -7.10 10.30 7.88
N LEU A 46 -6.57 11.43 8.33
CA LEU A 46 -7.36 12.63 8.62
C LEU A 46 -7.69 13.40 7.33
N ASP A 47 -6.89 13.22 6.28
CA ASP A 47 -7.16 13.82 4.98
C ASP A 47 -8.29 13.09 4.26
N GLU A 48 -9.51 13.63 4.38
CA GLU A 48 -10.70 13.12 3.70
C GLU A 48 -10.65 13.24 2.18
N SER A 49 -9.71 14.03 1.63
CA SER A 49 -9.61 14.29 0.19
C SER A 49 -8.69 13.32 -0.56
N ALA A 50 -8.03 12.39 0.14
CA ALA A 50 -7.07 11.46 -0.43
C ALA A 50 -7.73 10.21 -1.05
N PHE A 51 -7.15 9.69 -2.15
CA PHE A 51 -7.65 8.55 -2.93
C PHE A 51 -6.52 7.68 -3.51
#